data_AF-A0A1X7UVU8-F1
#
_entry.id   AF-A0A1X7UVU8-F1
#
_cell.length_a   1.000
_cell.length_b   1.000
_cell.length_c   1.000
_cell.angle_alpha   90.00
_cell.angle_beta   90.00
_cell.angle_gamma   90.00
#
_symmetry.space_group_name_H-M   'P 1'
#
loop_
_entity.id
_entity.type
_entity.pdbx_description
1 polymer ?
#
loop_
_entity_poly.entity_id
_entity_poly.type
_entity_poly.pdbx_seq_one_letter_code
_entity_poly.pdbx_strand_id
1 'polypeptide(L)'
;MNIVNTLSNLQDTSTSTAGVADDILLIAQELLELHNDSTALPTSCKHLLEQQPNSPSGYYILAGPTETYSTYCNMGTLCGSGGGWTRLAYLDMSDATQNCPSGLRFYQSGGVRVCGRTNTGAGCSSVTFPSNGISYSQICGRVTGYQFGHVNGIDGVNNINANYLDGVSITRGSPRQHVWSFLAEYSQTHCPCASGNSGSVRSFMGSNWFCESGNDGGASNSLYTGDPLWDGQNCGSSEGPCCNAPGIPWFHRDYSSTTTTDYIELRVCANVGYTGEDSPLSFYEIYVK
;
A
#
# COMPACT_ATOMS: atom_id res chain seq x y z
N MET A 1 6.89 76.98 34.20
CA MET A 1 7.18 75.53 34.10
C MET A 1 6.37 75.03 32.89
N ASN A 2 7.06 74.57 31.85
CA ASN A 2 6.58 74.56 30.45
C ASN A 2 5.62 73.40 30.13
N ILE A 3 4.38 73.75 29.75
CA ILE A 3 3.37 72.86 29.14
C ILE A 3 3.87 72.25 27.81
N VAL A 4 4.84 72.90 27.17
CA VAL A 4 5.44 72.46 25.89
C VAL A 4 6.27 71.17 26.04
N ASN A 5 6.91 70.94 27.19
CA ASN A 5 7.72 69.73 27.42
C ASN A 5 6.86 68.50 27.78
N THR A 6 5.59 68.69 28.15
CA THR A 6 4.67 67.59 28.44
C THR A 6 3.93 67.12 27.18
N LEU A 7 3.71 68.02 26.21
CA LEU A 7 3.12 67.66 24.91
C LEU A 7 4.11 66.95 23.96
N SER A 8 5.39 67.35 23.95
CA SER A 8 6.42 66.67 23.12
C SER A 8 6.59 65.20 23.51
N ASN A 9 6.60 64.92 24.82
CA ASN A 9 6.72 63.54 25.32
C ASN A 9 5.48 62.70 25.02
N LEU A 10 4.27 63.28 24.95
CA LEU A 10 3.06 62.57 24.53
C LEU A 10 3.03 62.30 23.02
N GLN A 11 3.56 63.23 22.21
CA GLN A 11 3.64 63.06 20.76
C GLN A 11 4.66 61.98 20.38
N ASP A 12 5.82 61.91 21.05
CA ASP A 12 6.82 60.86 20.86
C ASP A 12 6.35 59.49 21.37
N THR A 13 5.53 59.46 22.42
CA THR A 13 4.90 58.21 22.90
C THR A 13 3.83 57.71 21.92
N SER A 14 3.09 58.63 21.29
CA SER A 14 2.02 58.28 20.34
C SER A 14 2.52 57.70 19.01
N THR A 15 3.65 58.19 18.48
CA THR A 15 4.31 57.64 17.28
C THR A 15 4.97 56.29 17.54
N SER A 16 5.56 56.10 18.72
CA SER A 16 6.10 54.80 19.16
C SER A 16 5.00 53.74 19.28
N THR A 17 3.83 54.08 19.83
CA THR A 17 2.70 53.15 19.93
C THR A 17 1.99 52.88 18.60
N ALA A 18 1.99 53.84 17.67
CA ALA A 18 1.39 53.64 16.34
C ALA A 18 2.19 52.63 15.50
N GLY A 19 3.53 52.74 15.49
CA GLY A 19 4.40 51.77 14.81
C GLY A 19 4.30 50.36 15.40
N VAL A 20 4.27 50.26 16.74
CA VAL A 20 4.07 48.96 17.40
C VAL A 20 2.68 48.38 17.14
N ALA A 21 1.64 49.21 17.05
CA ALA A 21 0.29 48.76 16.72
C ALA A 21 0.17 48.30 15.25
N ASP A 22 0.84 48.98 14.31
CA ASP A 22 0.92 48.55 12.91
C ASP A 22 1.69 47.23 12.77
N ASP A 23 2.81 47.06 13.47
CA ASP A 23 3.57 45.80 13.48
C ASP A 23 2.74 44.64 14.08
N ILE A 24 2.01 44.89 15.17
CA ILE A 24 1.10 43.90 15.77
C ILE A 24 -0.06 43.59 14.82
N LEU A 25 -0.60 44.58 14.13
CA LEU A 25 -1.68 44.39 13.16
C LEU A 25 -1.21 43.56 11.96
N LEU A 26 0.01 43.80 11.48
CA LEU A 26 0.63 43.03 10.41
C LEU A 26 0.85 41.58 10.83
N ILE A 27 1.41 41.34 12.02
CA ILE A 27 1.59 39.99 12.56
C ILE A 27 0.24 39.30 12.80
N ALA A 28 -0.78 40.04 13.27
CA ALA A 28 -2.12 39.49 13.46
C ALA A 28 -2.80 39.13 12.13
N GLN A 29 -2.59 39.94 11.08
CA GLN A 29 -3.07 39.66 9.73
C GLN A 29 -2.35 38.44 9.13
N GLU A 30 -1.03 38.35 9.25
CA GLU A 30 -0.27 37.17 8.83
C GLU A 30 -0.71 35.91 9.59
N LEU A 31 -0.93 36.00 10.91
CA LEU A 31 -1.47 34.91 11.72
C LEU A 31 -2.91 34.55 11.34
N LEU A 32 -3.74 35.53 10.96
CA LEU A 32 -5.11 35.31 10.48
C LEU A 32 -5.13 34.66 9.10
N GLU A 33 -4.22 35.02 8.20
CA GLU A 33 -4.03 34.36 6.91
C GLU A 33 -3.55 32.91 7.09
N LEU A 34 -2.54 32.69 7.96
CA LEU A 34 -2.10 31.36 8.37
C LEU A 34 -3.22 30.53 9.03
N HIS A 35 -4.05 31.16 9.86
CA HIS A 35 -5.18 30.47 10.51
C HIS A 35 -6.30 30.14 9.53
N ASN A 36 -6.56 31.01 8.53
CA ASN A 36 -7.57 30.77 7.50
C ASN A 36 -7.15 29.65 6.52
N ASP A 37 -5.87 29.59 6.14
CA ASP A 37 -5.33 28.47 5.33
C ASP A 37 -5.32 27.13 6.10
N SER A 38 -5.22 27.20 7.44
CA SER A 38 -5.20 26.04 8.36
C SER A 38 -6.57 25.38 8.59
N THR A 39 -7.67 25.85 8.00
CA THR A 39 -9.02 25.33 8.35
C THR A 39 -9.45 24.10 7.57
N ALA A 40 -8.89 23.86 6.38
CA ALA A 40 -9.26 22.71 5.56
C ALA A 40 -8.42 21.48 5.92
N LEU A 41 -9.09 20.44 6.44
CA LEU A 41 -8.47 19.13 6.67
C LEU A 41 -7.83 18.60 5.37
N PRO A 42 -6.58 18.09 5.42
CA PRO A 42 -5.92 17.55 4.25
C PRO A 42 -6.68 16.33 3.72
N THR A 43 -6.79 16.22 2.40
CA THR A 43 -7.52 15.15 1.69
C THR A 43 -6.65 13.92 1.41
N SER A 44 -5.34 14.06 1.54
CA SER A 44 -4.35 12.98 1.35
C SER A 44 -3.10 13.26 2.18
N CYS A 45 -2.28 12.23 2.41
CA CYS A 45 -0.99 12.41 3.08
C CYS A 45 -0.02 13.29 2.25
N LYS A 46 -0.16 13.30 0.92
CA LYS A 46 0.59 14.18 0.04
C LYS A 46 0.24 15.65 0.29
N HIS A 47 -1.05 15.95 0.32
CA HIS A 47 -1.54 17.29 0.63
C HIS A 47 -1.11 17.73 2.05
N LEU A 48 -1.18 16.81 3.03
CA LEU A 48 -0.69 17.07 4.38
C LEU A 48 0.80 17.44 4.40
N LEU A 49 1.63 16.71 3.66
CA LEU A 49 3.07 16.96 3.60
C LEU A 49 3.40 18.26 2.86
N GLU A 50 2.61 18.65 1.85
CA GLU A 50 2.74 19.94 1.15
C GLU A 50 2.43 21.12 2.08
N GLN A 51 1.40 21.00 2.93
CA GLN A 51 1.04 22.01 3.93
C GLN A 51 2.02 22.04 5.12
N GLN A 52 2.49 20.87 5.55
CA GLN A 52 3.33 20.70 6.72
C GLN A 52 4.54 19.81 6.40
N PRO A 53 5.61 20.35 5.77
CA PRO A 53 6.74 19.57 5.27
C PRO A 53 7.54 18.79 6.32
N ASN A 54 7.44 19.18 7.60
CA ASN A 54 8.12 18.54 8.72
C ASN A 54 7.28 17.45 9.41
N SER A 55 6.12 17.10 8.86
CA SER A 55 5.24 16.08 9.43
C SER A 55 5.92 14.71 9.46
N PRO A 56 5.97 14.02 10.61
CA PRO A 56 6.50 12.66 10.68
C PRO A 56 5.56 11.62 10.05
N SER A 57 6.05 10.40 9.80
CA SER A 57 5.14 9.29 9.49
C SER A 57 4.28 8.95 10.72
N GLY A 58 3.02 8.62 10.51
CA GLY A 58 2.09 8.35 11.61
C GLY A 58 0.63 8.28 11.17
N TYR A 59 -0.28 8.12 12.12
CA TYR A 59 -1.72 8.19 11.85
C TYR A 59 -2.20 9.64 11.85
N TYR A 60 -2.96 9.99 10.84
CA TYR A 60 -3.56 11.31 10.65
C TYR A 60 -5.05 11.18 10.36
N ILE A 61 -5.78 12.26 10.61
CA ILE A 61 -7.18 12.41 10.20
C ILE A 61 -7.20 13.16 8.88
N LEU A 62 -7.80 12.55 7.86
CA LEU A 62 -7.93 13.14 6.52
C LEU A 62 -9.40 13.39 6.19
N ALA A 63 -9.65 14.39 5.35
CA ALA A 63 -10.95 14.62 4.75
C ALA A 63 -11.24 13.59 3.66
N GLY A 64 -12.31 12.81 3.81
CA GLY A 64 -12.88 11.97 2.75
C GLY A 64 -14.05 12.65 2.04
N PRO A 65 -14.73 11.95 1.10
CA PRO A 65 -15.81 12.53 0.30
C PRO A 65 -17.06 12.87 1.11
N THR A 66 -17.33 12.12 2.18
CA THR A 66 -18.53 12.25 3.03
C THR A 66 -18.20 12.53 4.49
N GLU A 67 -17.07 12.02 4.98
CA GLU A 67 -16.65 12.15 6.36
C GLU A 67 -15.12 12.12 6.46
N THR A 68 -14.61 12.44 7.64
CA THR A 68 -13.19 12.30 7.96
C THR A 68 -12.86 10.86 8.33
N TYR A 69 -11.66 10.41 8.02
CA TYR A 69 -11.20 9.07 8.40
C TYR A 69 -9.75 9.11 8.87
N SER A 70 -9.40 8.16 9.74
CA SER A 70 -8.02 8.00 10.19
C SER A 70 -7.27 7.04 9.27
N THR A 71 -6.07 7.40 8.84
CA THR A 71 -5.17 6.52 8.09
C THR A 71 -3.71 6.81 8.40
N TYR A 72 -2.85 5.86 8.08
CA TYR A 72 -1.41 5.99 8.23
C TYR A 72 -0.81 6.71 7.02
N CYS A 73 -0.07 7.78 7.28
CA CYS A 73 0.74 8.50 6.32
C CYS A 73 2.19 8.12 6.46
N ASN A 74 2.82 7.69 5.37
CA ASN A 74 4.26 7.55 5.31
C ASN A 74 4.87 8.80 4.67
N MET A 75 5.55 9.60 5.50
CA MET A 75 6.22 10.84 5.10
C MET A 75 7.67 10.64 4.67
N GLY A 76 8.19 9.41 4.81
CA GLY A 76 9.47 9.01 4.25
C GLY A 76 9.38 8.52 2.80
N THR A 77 10.52 8.13 2.24
CA THR A 77 10.60 7.55 0.90
C THR A 77 10.01 6.15 0.86
N LEU A 78 9.14 5.86 -0.11
CA LEU A 78 8.70 4.51 -0.49
C LEU A 78 8.82 4.33 -2.00
N CYS A 79 9.25 3.14 -2.44
CA CYS A 79 9.44 2.81 -3.85
C CYS A 79 10.25 3.86 -4.63
N GLY A 80 11.31 4.42 -4.01
CA GLY A 80 12.16 5.44 -4.62
C GLY A 80 11.53 6.84 -4.78
N SER A 81 10.27 7.02 -4.34
CA SER A 81 9.56 8.29 -4.37
C SER A 81 9.47 8.87 -2.96
N GLY A 82 9.60 10.19 -2.81
CA GLY A 82 9.53 10.89 -1.52
C GLY A 82 8.20 10.67 -0.76
N GLY A 83 8.05 11.33 0.39
CA GLY A 83 6.91 11.20 1.30
C GLY A 83 5.52 11.53 0.73
N GLY A 84 4.53 11.46 1.63
CA GLY A 84 3.14 11.79 1.32
C GLY A 84 2.31 10.57 0.88
N TRP A 85 2.77 9.37 1.19
CA TRP A 85 2.08 8.14 0.83
C TRP A 85 0.93 7.84 1.80
N THR A 86 -0.26 7.61 1.26
CA THR A 86 -1.46 7.29 2.06
C THR A 86 -1.71 5.79 2.05
N ARG A 87 -1.76 5.15 3.22
CA ARG A 87 -2.02 3.70 3.31
C ARG A 87 -3.49 3.40 3.06
N LEU A 88 -3.79 2.51 2.12
CA LEU A 88 -5.15 2.04 1.84
C LEU A 88 -5.44 0.66 2.44
N ALA A 89 -4.42 -0.19 2.55
CA ALA A 89 -4.56 -1.55 3.02
C ALA A 89 -3.42 -1.92 3.97
N TYR A 90 -3.75 -2.63 5.04
CA TYR A 90 -2.79 -3.16 6.00
C TYR A 90 -3.31 -4.45 6.62
N LEU A 91 -2.45 -5.45 6.69
CA LEU A 91 -2.63 -6.67 7.46
C LEU A 91 -1.27 -7.11 7.98
N ASP A 92 -1.22 -7.48 9.24
CA ASP A 92 -0.10 -8.12 9.90
C ASP A 92 -0.62 -9.18 10.86
N MET A 93 -0.58 -10.44 10.43
CA MET A 93 -1.08 -11.57 11.21
C MET A 93 -0.11 -12.01 12.31
N SER A 94 1.09 -11.43 12.40
CA SER A 94 1.95 -11.58 13.58
C SER A 94 1.36 -10.85 14.79
N ASP A 95 0.61 -9.77 14.55
CA ASP A 95 -0.21 -9.11 15.57
C ASP A 95 -1.46 -9.96 15.86
N ALA A 96 -1.48 -10.57 17.05
CA ALA A 96 -2.56 -11.42 17.52
C ALA A 96 -3.93 -10.73 17.59
N THR A 97 -3.96 -9.38 17.61
CA THR A 97 -5.20 -8.59 17.65
C THR A 97 -5.83 -8.38 16.27
N GLN A 98 -5.09 -8.60 15.19
CA GLN A 98 -5.61 -8.46 13.84
C GLN A 98 -6.42 -9.66 13.40
N ASN A 99 -7.46 -9.42 12.61
CA ASN A 99 -8.33 -10.46 12.06
C ASN A 99 -8.27 -10.43 10.54
N CYS A 100 -8.57 -11.57 9.91
CA CYS A 100 -8.67 -11.61 8.46
C CYS A 100 -9.78 -10.69 7.95
N PRO A 101 -9.54 -9.97 6.84
CA PRO A 101 -10.56 -9.11 6.23
C PRO A 101 -11.75 -9.93 5.74
N SER A 102 -12.92 -9.29 5.67
CA SER A 102 -14.14 -9.90 5.14
C SER A 102 -13.91 -10.37 3.70
N GLY A 103 -14.00 -11.68 3.47
CA GLY A 103 -13.70 -12.32 2.19
C GLY A 103 -12.63 -13.41 2.28
N LEU A 104 -11.75 -13.33 3.30
CA LEU A 104 -10.73 -14.35 3.57
C LEU A 104 -11.06 -15.12 4.85
N ARG A 105 -10.68 -16.40 4.88
CA ARG A 105 -10.81 -17.23 6.09
C ARG A 105 -9.53 -17.15 6.93
N PHE A 106 -9.71 -17.01 8.23
CA PHE A 106 -8.63 -17.25 9.18
C PHE A 106 -8.35 -18.74 9.30
N TYR A 107 -7.07 -19.11 9.34
CA TYR A 107 -6.62 -20.36 9.89
C TYR A 107 -5.18 -20.24 10.37
N GLN A 108 -4.72 -21.26 11.11
CA GLN A 108 -3.36 -21.32 11.61
C GLN A 108 -2.78 -22.72 11.44
N SER A 109 -1.49 -22.78 11.14
CA SER A 109 -0.73 -24.02 11.05
C SER A 109 0.75 -23.72 11.26
N GLY A 110 1.50 -24.63 11.87
CA GLY A 110 2.94 -24.44 12.12
C GLY A 110 3.28 -23.21 12.98
N GLY A 111 2.36 -22.74 13.82
CA GLY A 111 2.53 -21.52 14.62
C GLY A 111 2.29 -20.21 13.86
N VAL A 112 1.93 -20.28 12.58
CA VAL A 112 1.67 -19.10 11.74
C VAL A 112 0.17 -18.89 11.56
N ARG A 113 -0.27 -17.64 11.74
CA ARG A 113 -1.64 -17.17 11.48
C ARG A 113 -1.72 -16.61 10.06
N VAL A 114 -2.72 -17.02 9.30
CA VAL A 114 -2.85 -16.61 7.90
C VAL A 114 -4.30 -16.40 7.47
N CYS A 115 -4.47 -15.65 6.38
CA CYS A 115 -5.76 -15.35 5.75
C CYS A 115 -5.80 -15.96 4.34
N GLY A 116 -6.52 -17.07 4.20
CA GLY A 116 -6.63 -17.80 2.92
C GLY A 116 -7.98 -17.67 2.25
N ARG A 117 -8.10 -18.34 1.11
CA ARG A 117 -9.33 -18.37 0.32
C ARG A 117 -10.46 -19.13 1.00
N THR A 118 -11.69 -18.75 0.70
CA THR A 118 -12.91 -19.43 1.15
C THR A 118 -13.48 -20.41 0.12
N ASN A 119 -13.04 -20.35 -1.14
CA ASN A 119 -13.60 -21.11 -2.26
C ASN A 119 -13.28 -22.62 -2.18
N THR A 120 -14.30 -23.47 -2.25
CA THR A 120 -14.17 -24.94 -2.32
C THR A 120 -13.79 -25.48 -3.70
N GLY A 121 -13.71 -24.61 -4.71
CA GLY A 121 -13.26 -24.93 -6.07
C GLY A 121 -12.43 -23.79 -6.66
N ALA A 122 -12.20 -23.84 -7.97
CA ALA A 122 -11.50 -22.81 -8.73
C ALA A 122 -12.11 -21.42 -8.49
N GLY A 123 -11.28 -20.39 -8.39
CA GLY A 123 -11.76 -19.02 -8.26
C GLY A 123 -10.82 -18.11 -7.51
N CYS A 124 -11.37 -16.99 -7.04
CA CYS A 124 -10.66 -16.06 -6.18
C CYS A 124 -11.55 -15.63 -5.02
N SER A 125 -10.93 -15.41 -3.86
CA SER A 125 -11.50 -14.62 -2.76
C SER A 125 -10.91 -13.22 -2.82
N SER A 126 -11.71 -12.17 -2.66
CA SER A 126 -11.23 -10.79 -2.80
C SER A 126 -11.63 -9.89 -1.63
N VAL A 127 -10.83 -8.83 -1.48
CA VAL A 127 -11.04 -7.73 -0.53
C VAL A 127 -10.81 -6.43 -1.30
N THR A 128 -11.68 -5.46 -1.09
CA THR A 128 -11.62 -4.15 -1.75
C THR A 128 -11.32 -3.06 -0.74
N PHE A 129 -10.38 -2.17 -1.09
CA PHE A 129 -9.95 -1.03 -0.30
C PHE A 129 -10.32 0.26 -1.04
N PRO A 130 -11.24 1.08 -0.51
CA PRO A 130 -11.61 2.33 -1.13
C PRO A 130 -10.42 3.31 -1.11
N SER A 131 -10.28 4.10 -2.17
CA SER A 131 -9.32 5.22 -2.23
C SER A 131 -9.73 6.40 -1.33
N ASN A 132 -10.97 6.41 -0.84
CA ASN A 132 -11.57 7.52 -0.10
C ASN A 132 -11.46 8.85 -0.85
N GLY A 133 -11.62 8.82 -2.18
CA GLY A 133 -11.57 10.00 -3.04
C GLY A 133 -10.16 10.55 -3.30
N ILE A 134 -9.11 9.88 -2.79
CA ILE A 134 -7.73 10.25 -3.09
C ILE A 134 -7.48 10.03 -4.58
N SER A 135 -7.07 11.10 -5.26
CA SER A 135 -6.57 11.03 -6.63
C SER A 135 -5.09 10.65 -6.58
N TYR A 136 -4.73 9.48 -7.13
CA TYR A 136 -3.37 8.94 -7.08
C TYR A 136 -2.89 8.53 -8.48
N SER A 137 -1.58 8.57 -8.69
CA SER A 137 -0.93 8.01 -9.89
C SER A 137 0.13 6.97 -9.56
N GLN A 138 0.46 6.77 -8.29
CA GLN A 138 1.42 5.76 -7.84
C GLN A 138 0.80 4.81 -6.82
N ILE A 139 1.19 3.54 -6.91
CA ILE A 139 0.86 2.50 -5.93
C ILE A 139 2.18 1.86 -5.50
N CYS A 140 2.41 1.78 -4.20
CA CYS A 140 3.58 1.13 -3.62
C CYS A 140 3.13 0.20 -2.49
N GLY A 141 3.69 -0.99 -2.42
CA GLY A 141 3.32 -1.92 -1.35
C GLY A 141 4.16 -3.17 -1.35
N ARG A 142 3.86 -4.06 -0.41
CA ARG A 142 4.44 -5.40 -0.35
C ARG A 142 3.41 -6.38 0.20
N VAL A 143 3.55 -7.63 -0.17
CA VAL A 143 2.65 -8.72 0.21
C VAL A 143 3.52 -9.90 0.61
N THR A 144 3.19 -10.55 1.72
CA THR A 144 3.82 -11.80 2.13
C THR A 144 2.74 -12.83 2.37
N GLY A 145 2.94 -14.01 1.81
CA GLY A 145 2.06 -15.15 1.98
C GLY A 145 2.85 -16.42 2.18
N TYR A 146 2.17 -17.55 2.03
CA TYR A 146 2.78 -18.86 2.13
C TYR A 146 2.24 -19.76 1.03
N GLN A 147 3.00 -20.77 0.66
CA GLN A 147 2.52 -21.84 -0.19
C GLN A 147 1.65 -22.79 0.63
N PHE A 148 0.46 -23.12 0.13
CA PHE A 148 -0.33 -24.25 0.61
C PHE A 148 -0.61 -25.19 -0.56
N GLY A 149 -0.19 -26.45 -0.43
CA GLY A 149 -0.45 -27.44 -1.47
C GLY A 149 0.32 -27.19 -2.76
N HIS A 150 -0.28 -27.60 -3.88
CA HIS A 150 0.36 -27.68 -5.21
C HIS A 150 -0.01 -26.49 -6.11
N VAL A 151 0.31 -25.27 -5.70
CA VAL A 151 0.08 -24.06 -6.50
C VAL A 151 0.90 -24.06 -7.80
N ASN A 152 0.34 -23.59 -8.91
CA ASN A 152 0.91 -23.73 -10.26
C ASN A 152 1.30 -22.37 -10.89
N GLY A 153 1.35 -21.30 -10.10
CA GLY A 153 1.68 -19.93 -10.51
C GLY A 153 0.75 -19.39 -11.59
N ILE A 154 1.04 -19.64 -12.87
CA ILE A 154 0.20 -19.23 -13.99
C ILE A 154 -0.74 -20.37 -14.42
N ASP A 155 -1.98 -20.33 -13.94
CA ASP A 155 -3.02 -21.27 -14.38
C ASP A 155 -4.39 -20.60 -14.63
N GLY A 156 -5.40 -21.38 -15.01
CA GLY A 156 -6.76 -20.93 -15.22
C GLY A 156 -6.96 -20.14 -16.51
N VAL A 157 -8.07 -19.40 -16.55
CA VAL A 157 -8.52 -18.69 -17.75
C VAL A 157 -7.70 -17.42 -17.93
N ASN A 158 -7.17 -17.19 -19.14
CA ASN A 158 -6.43 -15.98 -19.50
C ASN A 158 -7.37 -14.75 -19.58
N ASN A 159 -7.82 -14.29 -18.41
CA ASN A 159 -8.76 -13.19 -18.25
C ASN A 159 -8.52 -12.57 -16.87
N ILE A 160 -8.31 -11.26 -16.82
CA ILE A 160 -8.08 -10.53 -15.56
C ILE A 160 -9.22 -10.71 -14.54
N ASN A 161 -10.44 -11.00 -15.01
CA ASN A 161 -11.59 -11.23 -14.15
C ASN A 161 -11.68 -12.66 -13.61
N ALA A 162 -10.93 -13.61 -14.18
CA ALA A 162 -10.89 -15.00 -13.75
C ALA A 162 -9.76 -15.26 -12.73
N ASN A 163 -9.60 -16.52 -12.33
CA ASN A 163 -8.48 -17.06 -11.56
C ASN A 163 -7.30 -17.38 -12.49
N TYR A 164 -6.72 -16.34 -13.10
CA TYR A 164 -5.65 -16.49 -14.10
C TYR A 164 -4.25 -16.83 -13.53
N LEU A 165 -4.17 -16.98 -12.21
CA LEU A 165 -3.00 -17.37 -11.44
C LEU A 165 -3.41 -18.12 -10.15
N ASP A 166 -2.46 -18.86 -9.60
CA ASP A 166 -2.43 -19.32 -8.22
C ASP A 166 -1.51 -18.38 -7.42
N GLY A 167 -2.05 -17.71 -6.39
CA GLY A 167 -1.35 -16.62 -5.71
C GLY A 167 -2.21 -15.37 -5.51
N VAL A 168 -1.60 -14.18 -5.60
CA VAL A 168 -2.26 -12.88 -5.35
C VAL A 168 -2.33 -12.04 -6.62
N SER A 169 -3.51 -11.49 -6.91
CA SER A 169 -3.73 -10.47 -7.93
C SER A 169 -4.15 -9.17 -7.28
N ILE A 170 -3.36 -8.10 -7.47
CA ILE A 170 -3.75 -6.73 -7.13
C ILE A 170 -4.28 -6.05 -8.39
N THR A 171 -5.48 -5.49 -8.30
CA THR A 171 -6.15 -4.79 -9.38
C THR A 171 -6.79 -3.48 -8.91
N ARG A 172 -7.22 -2.64 -9.83
CA ARG A 172 -7.96 -1.42 -9.52
C ARG A 172 -9.16 -1.19 -10.43
N GLY A 173 -10.16 -0.50 -9.90
CA GLY A 173 -11.26 0.09 -10.67
C GLY A 173 -12.23 -0.91 -11.28
N SER A 174 -13.23 -0.36 -11.97
CA SER A 174 -14.23 -1.11 -12.74
C SER A 174 -14.49 -0.39 -14.07
N PRO A 175 -14.10 -0.95 -15.24
CA PRO A 175 -13.58 -2.30 -15.44
C PRO A 175 -12.22 -2.52 -14.76
N ARG A 176 -11.98 -3.77 -14.36
CA ARG A 176 -10.79 -4.18 -13.62
C ARG A 176 -9.52 -3.93 -14.45
N GLN A 177 -8.55 -3.27 -13.84
CA GLN A 177 -7.22 -3.01 -14.41
C GLN A 177 -6.12 -3.66 -13.57
N HIS A 178 -5.07 -4.14 -14.22
CA HIS A 178 -3.95 -4.83 -13.56
C HIS A 178 -3.05 -3.84 -12.83
N VAL A 179 -2.64 -4.20 -11.61
CA VAL A 179 -1.62 -3.47 -10.83
C VAL A 179 -0.39 -4.35 -10.66
N TRP A 180 -0.54 -5.50 -10.01
CA TRP A 180 0.57 -6.43 -9.76
C TRP A 180 0.06 -7.86 -9.58
N SER A 181 0.90 -8.85 -9.88
CA SER A 181 0.61 -10.28 -9.60
C SER A 181 1.73 -10.91 -8.80
N PHE A 182 1.39 -11.75 -7.84
CA PHE A 182 2.33 -12.53 -7.05
C PHE A 182 2.00 -13.99 -7.28
N LEU A 183 2.88 -14.67 -8.00
CA LEU A 183 2.72 -16.06 -8.42
C LEU A 183 3.29 -16.96 -7.33
N ALA A 184 2.48 -17.90 -6.85
CA ALA A 184 2.94 -18.96 -5.97
C ALA A 184 3.16 -20.21 -6.83
N GLU A 185 4.39 -20.72 -6.86
CA GLU A 185 4.73 -21.96 -7.55
C GLU A 185 5.00 -23.09 -6.56
N TYR A 186 4.76 -24.32 -6.96
CA TYR A 186 4.97 -25.48 -6.09
C TYR A 186 6.44 -25.89 -5.97
N SER A 187 7.31 -25.33 -6.83
CA SER A 187 8.74 -25.60 -6.90
C SER A 187 9.50 -24.45 -7.57
N GLN A 188 10.73 -24.20 -7.09
CA GLN A 188 11.62 -23.12 -7.54
C GLN A 188 11.94 -23.12 -9.03
N THR A 189 11.81 -24.27 -9.70
CA THR A 189 12.10 -24.40 -11.13
C THR A 189 10.94 -23.93 -12.02
N HIS A 190 9.75 -23.73 -11.46
CA HIS A 190 8.52 -23.47 -12.22
C HIS A 190 8.20 -21.98 -12.36
N CYS A 191 8.84 -21.13 -11.55
CA CYS A 191 8.69 -19.69 -11.73
C CYS A 191 9.14 -19.25 -13.13
N PRO A 192 8.39 -18.36 -13.81
CA PRO A 192 8.78 -17.89 -15.15
C PRO A 192 10.15 -17.19 -15.22
N CYS A 193 10.64 -16.68 -14.09
CA CYS A 193 11.96 -16.07 -13.94
C CYS A 193 13.06 -17.07 -13.54
N ALA A 194 12.72 -18.33 -13.27
CA ALA A 194 13.68 -19.33 -12.82
C ALA A 194 14.72 -19.65 -13.90
N SER A 195 15.94 -19.93 -13.47
CA SER A 195 17.06 -20.31 -14.33
C SER A 195 16.71 -21.55 -15.17
N GLY A 196 16.72 -21.40 -16.50
CA GLY A 196 16.39 -22.49 -17.43
C GLY A 196 14.89 -22.68 -17.70
N ASN A 197 14.02 -21.87 -17.10
CA ASN A 197 12.60 -21.84 -17.44
C ASN A 197 12.34 -20.78 -18.54
N SER A 198 11.51 -21.13 -19.52
CA SER A 198 11.06 -20.24 -20.61
C SER A 198 9.56 -19.93 -20.53
N GLY A 199 8.96 -20.15 -19.36
CA GLY A 199 7.57 -19.83 -19.05
C GLY A 199 7.24 -18.36 -19.34
N SER A 200 5.98 -18.11 -19.67
CA SER A 200 5.48 -16.75 -19.91
C SER A 200 4.31 -16.43 -19.01
N VAL A 201 4.21 -15.16 -18.60
CA VAL A 201 3.07 -14.66 -17.84
C VAL A 201 1.97 -14.16 -18.77
N ARG A 202 0.80 -13.83 -18.21
CA ARG A 202 -0.29 -13.25 -19.01
C ARG A 202 0.15 -11.90 -19.57
N SER A 203 -0.20 -11.61 -20.82
CA SER A 203 0.27 -10.42 -21.54
C SER A 203 -0.04 -9.10 -20.83
N PHE A 204 -1.19 -9.01 -20.15
CA PHE A 204 -1.58 -7.81 -19.39
C PHE A 204 -0.71 -7.54 -18.14
N MET A 205 0.03 -8.54 -17.65
CA MET A 205 0.90 -8.39 -16.49
C MET A 205 2.18 -7.63 -16.85
N GLY A 206 2.67 -7.77 -18.08
CA GLY A 206 3.94 -7.20 -18.52
C GLY A 206 5.07 -7.60 -17.57
N SER A 207 5.73 -6.60 -16.97
CA SER A 207 6.80 -6.77 -15.97
C SER A 207 6.34 -6.66 -14.51
N ASN A 208 5.03 -6.61 -14.26
CA ASN A 208 4.46 -6.27 -12.95
C ASN A 208 4.07 -7.51 -12.17
N TRP A 209 5.05 -8.35 -11.91
CA TRP A 209 4.81 -9.59 -11.21
C TRP A 209 6.05 -10.04 -10.44
N PHE A 210 5.81 -10.77 -9.37
CA PHE A 210 6.81 -11.57 -8.67
C PHE A 210 6.39 -13.03 -8.68
N CYS A 211 7.36 -13.92 -8.55
CA CYS A 211 7.12 -15.35 -8.44
C CYS A 211 8.07 -15.94 -7.41
N GLU A 212 7.56 -16.84 -6.60
CA GLU A 212 8.34 -17.57 -5.61
C GLU A 212 7.65 -18.91 -5.29
N SER A 213 8.43 -19.88 -4.85
CA SER A 213 7.93 -21.11 -4.26
C SER A 213 8.38 -21.21 -2.81
N GLY A 214 7.58 -21.84 -1.95
CA GLY A 214 7.91 -22.00 -0.53
C GLY A 214 8.47 -23.39 -0.20
N ASN A 215 8.78 -24.19 -1.23
CA ASN A 215 9.18 -25.57 -1.09
C ASN A 215 9.84 -26.14 -2.35
N ASP A 216 10.90 -26.94 -2.14
CA ASP A 216 11.70 -27.55 -3.22
C ASP A 216 11.36 -29.03 -3.44
N GLY A 217 10.61 -29.63 -2.51
CA GLY A 217 10.51 -31.08 -2.32
C GLY A 217 9.23 -31.76 -2.81
N GLY A 218 8.48 -31.15 -3.72
CA GLY A 218 7.15 -31.63 -4.13
C GLY A 218 6.07 -31.25 -3.11
N ALA A 219 4.87 -30.95 -3.59
CA ALA A 219 3.80 -30.40 -2.76
C ALA A 219 2.97 -31.48 -2.07
N SER A 220 2.68 -31.25 -0.79
CA SER A 220 1.67 -31.95 0.01
C SER A 220 0.64 -30.94 0.49
N ASN A 221 -0.56 -31.40 0.89
CA ASN A 221 -1.66 -30.55 1.34
C ASN A 221 -1.40 -29.98 2.75
N SER A 222 -0.34 -29.17 2.87
CA SER A 222 0.12 -28.52 4.08
C SER A 222 0.54 -27.08 3.80
N LEU A 223 0.57 -26.27 4.86
CA LEU A 223 1.13 -24.93 4.82
C LEU A 223 2.65 -24.99 4.99
N TYR A 224 3.40 -24.52 4.00
CA TYR A 224 4.86 -24.42 4.05
C TYR A 224 5.23 -23.12 4.73
N THR A 225 5.63 -23.18 6.01
CA THR A 225 5.88 -22.01 6.87
C THR A 225 7.35 -21.64 7.00
N GLY A 226 8.25 -22.50 6.53
CA GLY A 226 9.70 -22.28 6.62
C GLY A 226 10.23 -21.26 5.61
N ASP A 227 9.46 -20.98 4.56
CA ASP A 227 9.84 -20.09 3.47
C ASP A 227 8.63 -19.24 3.03
N PRO A 228 8.47 -18.02 3.56
CA PRO A 228 7.40 -17.12 3.17
C PRO A 228 7.53 -16.67 1.71
N LEU A 229 6.40 -16.63 1.01
CA LEU A 229 6.38 -16.18 -0.38
C LEU A 229 6.45 -14.67 -0.49
N TRP A 230 7.17 -14.23 -1.53
CA TRP A 230 7.32 -12.87 -2.04
C TRP A 230 8.04 -11.91 -1.10
N ASP A 231 8.87 -12.44 -0.20
CA ASP A 231 9.72 -11.66 0.70
C ASP A 231 11.13 -11.41 0.15
N GLY A 232 11.50 -12.11 -0.94
CA GLY A 232 12.78 -12.00 -1.62
C GLY A 232 13.93 -12.70 -0.88
N GLN A 233 13.63 -13.67 -0.01
CA GLN A 233 14.60 -14.38 0.83
C GLN A 233 14.54 -15.89 0.62
N ASN A 234 15.60 -16.60 1.04
CA ASN A 234 15.70 -18.07 1.01
C ASN A 234 15.53 -18.75 -0.36
N CYS A 235 15.55 -17.97 -1.42
CA CYS A 235 15.42 -18.44 -2.79
C CYS A 235 16.58 -19.36 -3.19
N GLY A 236 16.26 -20.57 -3.59
CA GLY A 236 17.25 -21.51 -4.11
C GLY A 236 17.84 -21.08 -5.44
N SER A 237 18.86 -21.81 -5.91
CA SER A 237 19.63 -21.43 -7.10
C SER A 237 18.78 -21.31 -8.37
N SER A 238 17.69 -22.08 -8.46
CA SER A 238 16.78 -22.03 -9.60
C SER A 238 15.93 -20.76 -9.63
N GLU A 239 15.31 -20.35 -8.53
CA GLU A 239 14.49 -19.13 -8.48
C GLU A 239 15.28 -17.87 -8.08
N GLY A 240 16.60 -17.98 -7.87
CA GLY A 240 17.48 -16.85 -7.57
C GLY A 240 17.25 -15.59 -8.45
N PRO A 241 17.01 -15.68 -9.77
CA PRO A 241 16.68 -14.50 -10.57
C PRO A 241 15.34 -13.83 -10.19
N CYS A 242 14.37 -14.60 -9.69
CA CYS A 242 13.08 -14.11 -9.20
C CYS A 242 13.23 -13.23 -7.96
N CYS A 243 14.12 -13.62 -7.06
CA CYS A 243 14.37 -12.87 -5.82
C CYS A 243 15.33 -11.71 -5.99
N ASN A 244 16.06 -11.69 -7.11
CA ASN A 244 16.80 -10.53 -7.56
C ASN A 244 15.94 -9.60 -8.44
N ALA A 245 14.63 -9.84 -8.55
CA ALA A 245 13.74 -8.96 -9.29
C ALA A 245 13.78 -7.55 -8.69
N PRO A 246 13.93 -6.49 -9.51
CA PRO A 246 13.97 -5.13 -9.01
C PRO A 246 12.74 -4.80 -8.15
N GLY A 247 12.99 -4.28 -6.95
CA GLY A 247 11.96 -3.80 -6.04
C GLY A 247 11.52 -4.79 -4.97
N ILE A 248 11.59 -6.12 -5.20
CA ILE A 248 11.15 -7.12 -4.21
C ILE A 248 11.81 -6.87 -2.84
N PRO A 249 11.05 -6.87 -1.71
CA PRO A 249 9.64 -7.25 -1.58
C PRO A 249 8.61 -6.17 -1.96
N TRP A 250 9.05 -4.97 -2.34
CA TRP A 250 8.19 -3.86 -2.70
C TRP A 250 7.83 -3.84 -4.19
N PHE A 251 6.54 -3.88 -4.50
CA PHE A 251 6.07 -3.54 -5.84
C PHE A 251 5.82 -2.03 -5.97
N HIS A 252 6.08 -1.50 -7.16
CA HIS A 252 5.80 -0.10 -7.51
C HIS A 252 5.09 -0.01 -8.85
N ARG A 253 3.92 0.62 -8.86
CA ARG A 253 3.21 0.93 -10.09
C ARG A 253 3.08 2.44 -10.23
N ASP A 254 3.70 2.97 -11.27
CA ASP A 254 3.68 4.40 -11.61
C ASP A 254 2.92 4.59 -12.93
N TYR A 255 1.82 5.34 -12.86
CA TYR A 255 0.98 5.73 -14.00
C TYR A 255 1.35 7.13 -14.54
N SER A 256 2.53 7.63 -14.18
CA SER A 256 3.05 8.95 -14.54
C SER A 256 2.11 10.06 -14.07
N SER A 257 1.60 10.87 -15.00
CA SER A 257 0.65 11.95 -14.72
C SER A 257 -0.82 11.49 -14.72
N THR A 258 -1.11 10.24 -15.08
CA THR A 258 -2.49 9.74 -15.13
C THR A 258 -2.93 9.40 -13.73
N THR A 259 -3.91 10.14 -13.22
CA THR A 259 -4.47 9.92 -11.89
C THR A 259 -5.80 9.18 -11.97
N THR A 260 -6.15 8.52 -10.87
CA THR A 260 -7.44 7.85 -10.68
C THR A 260 -7.86 7.94 -9.22
N THR A 261 -9.15 7.74 -8.96
CA THR A 261 -9.72 7.51 -7.63
C THR A 261 -10.22 6.08 -7.47
N ASP A 262 -9.80 5.16 -8.34
CA ASP A 262 -10.19 3.76 -8.30
C ASP A 262 -9.87 3.12 -6.94
N TYR A 263 -10.75 2.24 -6.47
CA TYR A 263 -10.42 1.35 -5.36
C TYR A 263 -9.28 0.40 -5.75
N ILE A 264 -8.58 -0.12 -4.75
CA ILE A 264 -7.65 -1.25 -4.91
C ILE A 264 -8.36 -2.53 -4.49
N GLU A 265 -8.25 -3.58 -5.29
CA GLU A 265 -8.75 -4.92 -4.96
C GLU A 265 -7.55 -5.86 -4.84
N LEU A 266 -7.49 -6.58 -3.72
CA LEU A 266 -6.58 -7.70 -3.52
C LEU A 266 -7.38 -9.00 -3.66
N ARG A 267 -6.88 -9.93 -4.46
CA ARG A 267 -7.53 -11.22 -4.72
C ARG A 267 -6.54 -12.34 -4.47
N VAL A 268 -6.93 -13.35 -3.68
CA VAL A 268 -6.20 -14.62 -3.58
C VAL A 268 -6.89 -15.61 -4.49
N CYS A 269 -6.17 -16.14 -5.48
CA CYS A 269 -6.69 -16.97 -6.56
C CYS A 269 -6.01 -18.33 -6.58
N ALA A 270 -6.72 -19.32 -7.12
CA ALA A 270 -6.22 -20.66 -7.43
C ALA A 270 -7.17 -21.40 -8.38
N ASN A 271 -6.65 -22.35 -9.15
CA ASN A 271 -7.37 -23.23 -10.09
C ASN A 271 -8.22 -24.35 -9.44
N VAL A 272 -8.01 -24.65 -8.16
CA VAL A 272 -8.76 -25.66 -7.39
C VAL A 272 -9.26 -25.08 -6.06
N GLY A 273 -9.86 -25.91 -5.20
CA GLY A 273 -10.37 -25.50 -3.88
C GLY A 273 -9.27 -25.29 -2.84
N TYR A 274 -9.56 -24.49 -1.81
CA TYR A 274 -8.59 -24.10 -0.77
C TYR A 274 -7.96 -25.26 0.02
N THR A 275 -8.55 -26.47 -0.04
CA THR A 275 -8.01 -27.68 0.60
C THR A 275 -6.93 -28.37 -0.23
N GLY A 276 -6.80 -28.01 -1.51
CA GLY A 276 -5.77 -28.53 -2.42
C GLY A 276 -4.72 -27.48 -2.73
N GLU A 277 -5.13 -26.22 -2.97
CA GLU A 277 -4.22 -25.13 -3.29
C GLU A 277 -4.70 -23.82 -2.67
N ASP A 278 -3.78 -23.11 -2.03
CA ASP A 278 -4.03 -21.78 -1.47
C ASP A 278 -2.70 -21.01 -1.40
N SER A 279 -2.81 -19.69 -1.34
CA SER A 279 -1.65 -18.82 -1.09
C SER A 279 -2.01 -17.80 -0.01
N PRO A 280 -2.24 -18.29 1.22
CA PRO A 280 -2.79 -17.47 2.28
C PRO A 280 -1.81 -16.39 2.71
N LEU A 281 -2.35 -15.25 3.13
CA LEU A 281 -1.57 -14.05 3.44
C LEU A 281 -1.31 -13.94 4.93
N SER A 282 -0.08 -13.57 5.29
CA SER A 282 0.26 -13.16 6.65
C SER A 282 0.48 -11.66 6.76
N PHE A 283 0.87 -11.01 5.66
CA PHE A 283 1.16 -9.59 5.67
C PHE A 283 0.81 -8.92 4.34
N TYR A 284 0.30 -7.69 4.41
CA TYR A 284 0.39 -6.76 3.29
C TYR A 284 0.32 -5.33 3.79
N GLU A 285 0.95 -4.44 3.04
CA GLU A 285 0.70 -3.00 3.14
C GLU A 285 0.69 -2.38 1.75
N ILE A 286 -0.30 -1.54 1.47
CA ILE A 286 -0.49 -0.91 0.17
C ILE A 286 -0.77 0.58 0.38
N TYR A 287 0.01 1.39 -0.32
CA TYR A 287 -0.03 2.85 -0.30
C TYR A 287 -0.33 3.41 -1.68
N VAL A 288 -0.93 4.59 -1.70
CA VAL A 288 -1.14 5.39 -2.90
C VAL A 288 -0.61 6.81 -2.73
N LYS A 289 -0.22 7.43 -3.85
CA LYS A 289 0.24 8.83 -3.91
C LYS A 289 -0.07 9.48 -5.25
#